data_AF-A0A0W0CIA4-F1
#
_entry.id   AF-A0A0W0CIA4-F1
#
_cell.length_a   1.000
_cell.length_b   1.000
_cell.length_c   1.000
_cell.angle_alpha   90.00
_cell.angle_beta   90.00
_cell.angle_gamma   90.00
#
_symmetry.space_group_name_H-M   'P 1'
#
loop_
_entity.id
_entity.type
_entity.pdbx_description
1 polymer ?
#
loop_
_entity_poly.entity_id
_entity_poly.type
_entity_poly.pdbx_seq_one_letter_code
_entity_poly.pdbx_strand_id
1 'polypeptide(L)'
;MRIATRRLLREWKHYNRTVRQDEALFYMKPHDSNMFVWHVVLRDFKQTGHELYILLYLHQLENDNSIIVMKCLTPNNKLPINRNVSLTHLQNLLLLEHGFVKLIDHIWGMFFRTTDTLMNNNTQINSRLCYSWNRIVCKDFVRVFPELCGLLQEGDYDLVKSYRHKLNAIQSQNSSNCSTTKPMDDSFYFGFNKGIPPSNGLTHNFLACDSRPSHKHGGEIIEEMQSSLKRRRC
;
A
#
# COMPACT_ATOMS: atom_id res chain seq x y z
N MET A 1 -7.20 -14.16 -18.68
CA MET A 1 -7.51 -13.50 -17.38
C MET A 1 -7.94 -14.46 -16.25
N ARG A 2 -9.04 -15.25 -16.36
CA ARG A 2 -9.52 -16.12 -15.25
C ARG A 2 -8.52 -17.20 -14.77
N ILE A 3 -7.65 -17.68 -15.66
CA ILE A 3 -6.70 -18.77 -15.38
C ILE A 3 -5.57 -18.30 -14.44
N ALA A 4 -5.01 -17.12 -14.67
CA ALA A 4 -3.98 -16.55 -13.81
C ALA A 4 -4.50 -16.24 -12.40
N THR A 5 -5.70 -15.65 -12.27
CA THR A 5 -6.31 -15.36 -10.96
C THR A 5 -6.55 -16.64 -10.14
N ARG A 6 -7.00 -17.73 -10.78
CA ARG A 6 -7.20 -19.03 -10.12
C ARG A 6 -5.88 -19.63 -9.64
N ARG A 7 -4.80 -19.47 -10.42
CA ARG A 7 -3.45 -19.92 -10.04
C ARG A 7 -2.95 -19.17 -8.81
N LEU A 8 -3.00 -17.83 -8.81
CA LEU A 8 -2.57 -17.00 -7.67
C LEU A 8 -3.31 -17.38 -6.38
N LEU A 9 -4.65 -17.54 -6.46
CA LEU A 9 -5.47 -17.97 -5.34
C LEU A 9 -5.13 -19.37 -4.82
N ARG A 10 -4.82 -20.30 -5.74
CA ARG A 10 -4.45 -21.67 -5.37
C ARG A 10 -3.12 -21.69 -4.63
N GLU A 11 -2.12 -20.98 -5.16
CA GLU A 11 -0.80 -20.88 -4.55
C GLU A 11 -0.87 -20.20 -3.17
N TRP A 12 -1.66 -19.14 -3.05
CA TRP A 12 -1.92 -18.48 -1.77
C TRP A 12 -2.58 -19.40 -0.73
N LYS A 13 -3.66 -20.09 -1.12
CA LYS A 13 -4.33 -21.05 -0.22
C LYS A 13 -3.40 -22.19 0.18
N HIS A 14 -2.55 -22.65 -0.74
CA HIS A 14 -1.57 -23.67 -0.44
C HIS A 14 -0.54 -23.17 0.58
N TYR A 15 0.05 -21.99 0.34
CA TYR A 15 1.01 -21.35 1.26
C TYR A 15 0.46 -21.21 2.69
N ASN A 16 -0.77 -20.70 2.83
CA ASN A 16 -1.39 -20.51 4.15
C ASN A 16 -1.68 -21.82 4.91
N ARG A 17 -1.73 -22.96 4.21
CA ARG A 17 -1.94 -24.28 4.82
C ARG A 17 -0.63 -24.95 5.21
N THR A 18 0.45 -24.65 4.49
CA THR A 18 1.74 -25.35 4.66
C THR A 18 2.69 -24.60 5.58
N VAL A 19 2.64 -23.27 5.57
CA VAL A 19 3.56 -22.45 6.38
C VAL A 19 2.99 -22.24 7.78
N ARG A 20 3.80 -22.56 8.79
CA ARG A 20 3.47 -22.23 10.18
C ARG A 20 3.59 -20.72 10.37
N GLN A 21 2.57 -20.11 10.96
CA GLN A 21 2.45 -18.65 11.02
C GLN A 21 3.56 -17.98 11.85
N ASP A 22 4.15 -18.68 12.81
CA ASP A 22 5.28 -18.25 13.63
C ASP A 22 6.61 -18.18 12.86
N GLU A 23 6.72 -18.89 11.74
CA GLU A 23 7.92 -18.97 10.91
C GLU A 23 7.76 -18.23 9.55
N ALA A 24 6.60 -17.63 9.31
CA ALA A 24 6.27 -17.01 8.04
C ALA A 24 7.09 -15.73 7.78
N LEU A 25 7.88 -15.75 6.71
CA LEU A 25 8.61 -14.56 6.21
C LEU A 25 7.67 -13.48 5.68
N PHE A 26 6.46 -13.87 5.26
CA PHE A 26 5.47 -12.93 4.77
C PHE A 26 4.05 -13.43 4.94
N TYR A 27 3.12 -12.48 4.94
CA TYR A 27 1.68 -12.70 4.91
C TYR A 27 1.15 -12.03 3.67
N MET A 28 0.20 -12.65 2.99
CA MET A 28 -0.42 -12.04 1.82
C MET A 28 -1.90 -12.34 1.80
N LYS A 29 -2.72 -11.38 1.33
CA LYS A 29 -4.17 -11.54 1.12
C LYS A 29 -4.58 -10.72 -0.11
N PRO A 30 -5.48 -11.23 -0.96
CA PRO A 30 -6.02 -10.44 -2.06
C PRO A 30 -6.88 -9.30 -1.49
N HIS A 31 -6.98 -8.18 -2.22
CA HIS A 31 -7.90 -7.10 -1.90
C HIS A 31 -9.34 -7.53 -2.17
N ASP A 32 -10.27 -7.20 -1.25
CA ASP A 32 -11.66 -7.69 -1.27
C ASP A 32 -12.39 -7.41 -2.59
N SER A 33 -12.18 -6.21 -3.15
CA SER A 33 -12.85 -5.74 -4.37
C SER A 33 -12.05 -5.97 -5.65
N ASN A 34 -10.78 -6.37 -5.56
CA ASN A 34 -9.90 -6.43 -6.72
C ASN A 34 -8.80 -7.49 -6.56
N MET A 35 -8.98 -8.62 -7.24
CA MET A 35 -8.05 -9.76 -7.21
C MET A 35 -6.67 -9.50 -7.82
N PHE A 36 -6.49 -8.36 -8.50
CA PHE A 36 -5.21 -7.92 -9.05
C PHE A 36 -4.41 -7.08 -8.05
N VAL A 37 -5.01 -6.72 -6.92
CA VAL A 37 -4.35 -6.00 -5.84
C VAL A 37 -4.16 -6.97 -4.68
N TRP A 38 -2.93 -7.05 -4.19
CA TRP A 38 -2.56 -7.93 -3.09
C TRP A 38 -1.93 -7.12 -1.98
N HIS A 39 -2.47 -7.32 -0.78
CA HIS A 39 -1.87 -6.86 0.46
C HIS A 39 -0.78 -7.85 0.84
N VAL A 40 0.43 -7.36 1.09
CA VAL A 40 1.55 -8.22 1.48
C VAL A 40 2.30 -7.57 2.65
N VAL A 41 2.55 -8.34 3.70
CA VAL A 41 3.35 -7.95 4.86
C VAL A 41 4.60 -8.81 4.86
N LEU A 42 5.77 -8.19 4.71
CA LEU A 42 7.07 -8.84 4.77
C LEU A 42 7.64 -8.65 6.18
N ARG A 43 8.13 -9.71 6.81
CA ARG A 43 8.66 -9.66 8.19
C ARG A 43 10.02 -10.34 8.28
N ASP A 44 10.90 -9.75 9.09
CA ASP A 44 12.19 -10.33 9.43
C ASP A 44 12.36 -10.41 10.94
N PHE A 45 11.72 -11.40 11.60
CA PHE A 45 11.81 -11.54 13.06
C PHE A 45 13.19 -11.92 13.56
N LYS A 46 13.95 -12.64 12.72
CA LYS A 46 15.18 -13.29 13.19
C LYS A 46 16.32 -12.31 13.31
N GLN A 47 16.36 -11.26 12.48
CA GLN A 47 17.48 -10.32 12.46
C GLN A 47 17.09 -8.92 12.93
N THR A 48 16.06 -8.32 12.32
CA THR A 48 15.77 -6.88 12.53
C THR A 48 14.49 -6.58 13.29
N GLY A 49 13.53 -7.50 13.31
CA GLY A 49 12.17 -7.27 13.77
C GLY A 49 11.37 -6.32 12.87
N HIS A 50 11.89 -5.96 11.68
CA HIS A 50 11.18 -5.07 10.76
C HIS A 50 9.95 -5.75 10.16
N GLU A 51 8.94 -4.94 9.93
CA GLU A 51 7.68 -5.34 9.30
C GLU A 51 7.32 -4.32 8.23
N LEU A 52 7.24 -4.75 6.97
CA LEU A 52 6.94 -3.89 5.84
C LEU A 52 5.61 -4.29 5.22
N TYR A 53 4.67 -3.36 5.19
CA TYR A 53 3.40 -3.49 4.51
C TYR A 53 3.49 -2.87 3.12
N ILE A 54 3.20 -3.66 2.11
CA ILE A 54 3.23 -3.27 0.70
C ILE A 54 1.90 -3.66 0.01
N LEU A 55 1.59 -2.93 -1.06
CA LEU A 55 0.59 -3.33 -2.04
C LEU A 55 1.28 -3.79 -3.31
N LEU A 56 0.82 -4.90 -3.86
CA LEU A 56 1.27 -5.44 -5.14
C LEU A 56 0.12 -5.41 -6.13
N TYR A 57 0.34 -4.76 -7.27
CA TYR A 57 -0.60 -4.67 -8.38
C TYR A 57 -0.09 -5.59 -9.49
N LEU A 58 -0.91 -6.55 -9.89
CA LEU A 58 -0.59 -7.55 -10.89
C LEU A 58 -1.55 -7.42 -12.06
N HIS A 59 -1.05 -7.02 -13.22
CA HIS A 59 -1.88 -6.93 -14.42
C HIS A 59 -1.31 -7.83 -15.51
N GLN A 60 -2.12 -8.74 -16.05
CA GLN A 60 -1.73 -9.61 -17.14
C GLN A 60 -2.21 -9.01 -18.47
N LEU A 61 -1.28 -8.79 -19.39
CA LEU A 61 -1.53 -8.37 -20.76
C LEU A 61 -1.93 -9.56 -21.63
N GLU A 62 -2.44 -9.29 -22.83
CA GLU A 62 -2.97 -10.32 -23.75
C GLU A 62 -1.89 -11.31 -24.24
N ASN A 63 -0.61 -10.92 -24.21
CA ASN A 63 0.53 -11.73 -24.70
C ASN A 63 1.30 -12.42 -23.56
N ASP A 64 0.62 -12.84 -22.50
CA ASP A 64 1.19 -13.44 -21.28
C ASP A 64 2.18 -12.57 -20.48
N ASN A 65 2.60 -11.42 -20.99
CA ASN A 65 3.37 -10.43 -20.23
C ASN A 65 2.58 -9.92 -19.02
N SER A 66 3.27 -9.73 -17.90
CA SER A 66 2.64 -9.29 -16.66
C SER A 66 3.30 -8.04 -16.13
N ILE A 67 2.52 -6.98 -15.97
CA ILE A 67 2.92 -5.76 -15.30
C ILE A 67 2.83 -6.00 -13.80
N ILE A 68 3.94 -5.76 -13.12
CA ILE A 68 4.04 -5.88 -11.67
C ILE A 68 4.43 -4.51 -11.14
N VAL A 69 3.55 -3.92 -10.32
CA VAL A 69 3.83 -2.65 -9.63
C VAL A 69 3.72 -2.89 -8.14
N MET A 70 4.69 -2.38 -7.38
CA MET A 70 4.68 -2.41 -5.93
C MET A 70 4.55 -1.00 -5.37
N LYS A 71 3.83 -0.86 -4.26
CA LYS A 71 3.77 0.37 -3.47
C LYS A 71 4.08 0.06 -2.02
N CYS A 72 5.15 0.63 -1.48
CA CYS A 72 5.50 0.50 -0.07
C CYS A 72 4.64 1.45 0.77
N LEU A 73 3.93 0.92 1.77
CA LEU A 73 3.11 1.73 2.68
C LEU A 73 3.84 2.05 3.98
N THR A 74 4.81 1.22 4.37
CA THR A 74 5.62 1.39 5.57
C THR A 74 6.93 2.13 5.27
N PRO A 75 7.37 3.02 6.17
CA PRO A 75 8.72 3.56 6.17
C PRO A 75 9.78 2.47 6.05
N ASN A 76 10.72 2.65 5.13
CA ASN A 76 11.86 1.76 4.92
C ASN A 76 13.02 2.53 4.27
N ASN A 77 14.22 1.95 4.30
CA ASN A 77 15.44 2.61 3.83
C ASN A 77 15.70 2.42 2.33
N LYS A 78 14.94 1.55 1.65
CA LYS A 78 15.23 1.10 0.28
C LYS A 78 14.38 1.83 -0.75
N LEU A 79 13.10 2.02 -0.45
CA LEU A 79 12.09 2.51 -1.39
C LEU A 79 11.24 3.62 -0.78
N PRO A 80 10.86 4.63 -1.59
CA PRO A 80 10.02 5.73 -1.13
C PRO A 80 8.62 5.26 -0.73
N ILE A 81 8.14 5.78 0.41
CA ILE A 81 6.80 5.50 0.93
C ILE A 81 5.74 6.08 -0.02
N ASN A 82 4.66 5.33 -0.24
CA ASN A 82 3.50 5.72 -1.02
C ASN A 82 3.78 6.05 -2.50
N ARG A 83 4.92 5.63 -3.04
CA ARG A 83 5.22 5.73 -4.47
C ARG A 83 5.15 4.36 -5.14
N ASN A 84 4.75 4.37 -6.40
CA ASN A 84 4.72 3.18 -7.24
C ASN A 84 6.14 2.86 -7.73
N VAL A 85 6.51 1.60 -7.65
CA VAL A 85 7.80 1.06 -8.09
C VAL A 85 7.49 -0.07 -9.08
N SER A 86 8.00 0.05 -10.31
CA SER A 86 7.81 -1.00 -11.31
C SER A 86 8.74 -2.17 -11.02
N LEU A 87 8.15 -3.36 -10.86
CA LEU A 87 8.84 -4.64 -10.72
C LEU A 87 8.57 -5.54 -11.93
N THR A 88 8.15 -4.95 -13.05
CA THR A 88 7.77 -5.69 -14.28
C THR A 88 8.93 -6.54 -14.83
N HIS A 89 10.19 -6.17 -14.56
CA HIS A 89 11.35 -6.98 -14.89
C HIS A 89 11.38 -8.34 -14.17
N LEU A 90 10.62 -8.51 -13.07
CA LEU A 90 10.47 -9.77 -12.33
C LEU A 90 9.33 -10.66 -12.85
N GLN A 91 8.68 -10.30 -13.97
CA GLN A 91 7.52 -11.04 -14.50
C GLN A 91 7.79 -12.53 -14.74
N ASN A 92 9.03 -12.91 -15.05
CA ASN A 92 9.40 -14.31 -15.30
C ASN A 92 9.25 -15.18 -14.04
N LEU A 93 9.50 -14.61 -12.85
CA LEU A 93 9.30 -15.31 -11.58
C LEU A 93 7.82 -15.65 -11.35
N LEU A 94 6.92 -14.77 -11.80
CA LEU A 94 5.48 -14.95 -11.70
C LEU A 94 4.94 -15.99 -12.70
N LEU A 95 5.42 -15.93 -13.95
CA LEU A 95 4.82 -16.64 -15.07
C LEU A 95 5.37 -18.06 -15.28
N LEU A 96 6.69 -18.24 -15.27
CA LEU A 96 7.34 -19.38 -15.93
C LEU A 96 7.98 -20.41 -14.99
N GLU A 97 8.67 -20.01 -13.91
CA GLU A 97 9.54 -20.96 -13.18
C GLU A 97 9.16 -21.24 -11.73
N HIS A 98 8.55 -20.29 -11.03
CA HIS A 98 8.62 -20.29 -9.57
C HIS A 98 7.32 -19.89 -8.84
N GLY A 99 6.42 -19.18 -9.53
CA GLY A 99 5.10 -18.84 -9.01
C GLY A 99 5.09 -17.65 -8.08
N PHE A 100 3.90 -17.32 -7.58
CA PHE A 100 3.62 -16.12 -6.81
C PHE A 100 4.38 -16.08 -5.48
N VAL A 101 4.45 -17.21 -4.77
CA VAL A 101 5.18 -17.34 -3.49
C VAL A 101 6.65 -16.98 -3.67
N LYS A 102 7.28 -17.40 -4.77
CA LYS A 102 8.69 -17.13 -5.05
C LYS A 102 8.95 -15.69 -5.49
N LEU A 103 8.01 -15.07 -6.20
CA LEU A 103 8.04 -13.62 -6.42
C LEU A 103 8.07 -12.88 -5.09
N ILE A 104 7.20 -13.24 -4.13
CA ILE A 104 7.19 -12.59 -2.81
C ILE A 104 8.48 -12.88 -2.02
N ASP A 105 9.02 -14.10 -2.06
CA ASP A 105 10.33 -14.42 -1.45
C ASP A 105 11.47 -13.58 -2.04
N HIS A 106 11.46 -13.35 -3.35
CA HIS A 106 12.44 -12.49 -4.01
C HIS A 106 12.30 -11.03 -3.54
N ILE A 107 11.07 -10.51 -3.49
CA ILE A 107 10.79 -9.16 -2.97
C ILE A 107 11.23 -9.05 -1.51
N TRP A 108 10.96 -10.05 -0.67
CA TRP A 108 11.45 -10.12 0.72
C TRP A 108 12.98 -10.00 0.74
N GLY A 109 13.67 -10.71 -0.14
CA GLY A 109 15.13 -10.65 -0.28
C GLY A 109 15.67 -9.26 -0.63
N MET A 110 14.95 -8.47 -1.44
CA MET A 110 15.36 -7.10 -1.78
C MET A 110 15.43 -6.18 -0.57
N PHE A 111 14.64 -6.43 0.48
CA PHE A 111 14.64 -5.63 1.70
C PHE A 111 15.58 -6.18 2.78
N PHE A 112 15.66 -7.51 2.92
CA PHE A 112 16.26 -8.13 4.11
C PHE A 112 17.50 -9.00 3.84
N ARG A 113 17.78 -9.44 2.60
CA ARG A 113 19.02 -10.20 2.31
C ARG A 113 20.24 -9.30 2.18
N THR A 114 20.05 -8.03 1.83
CA THR A 114 21.16 -7.08 1.70
C THR A 114 21.56 -6.60 3.10
N THR A 115 22.65 -7.17 3.63
CA THR A 115 23.37 -6.61 4.77
C THR A 115 24.01 -5.30 4.33
N ASP A 116 23.25 -4.20 4.33
CA ASP A 116 23.83 -2.87 4.30
C ASP A 116 24.45 -2.60 5.67
N THR A 117 25.59 -3.25 5.93
CA THR A 117 26.41 -3.19 7.15
C THR A 117 27.04 -1.81 7.40
N LEU A 118 26.63 -0.77 6.65
CA LEU A 118 27.24 0.56 6.63
C LEU A 118 26.20 1.70 6.75
N MET A 119 24.96 1.42 7.15
CA MET A 119 23.99 2.48 7.39
C MET A 119 24.22 3.10 8.78
N ASN A 120 24.72 4.34 8.78
CA ASN A 120 24.86 5.20 9.95
C ASN A 120 23.64 5.09 10.89
N ASN A 121 23.88 4.78 12.17
CA ASN A 121 22.88 4.59 13.23
C ASN A 121 21.82 5.71 13.31
N ASN A 122 22.13 6.92 12.81
CA ASN A 122 21.23 8.08 12.81
C ASN A 122 20.13 8.07 11.73
N THR A 123 20.17 7.14 10.77
CA THR A 123 19.17 7.04 9.68
C THR A 123 18.40 5.74 9.67
N GLN A 124 18.70 4.82 10.59
CA GLN A 124 18.05 3.53 10.63
C GLN A 124 16.59 3.68 11.07
N ILE A 125 15.66 3.36 10.18
CA ILE A 125 14.24 3.27 10.53
C ILE A 125 14.08 2.16 11.58
N ASN A 126 13.51 2.53 12.72
CA ASN A 126 13.32 1.62 13.85
C ASN A 126 12.20 0.60 13.53
N SER A 127 12.40 -0.67 13.89
CA SER A 127 11.39 -1.73 13.77
C SER A 127 10.10 -1.39 14.51
N ARG A 128 10.20 -0.73 15.67
CA ARG A 128 9.05 -0.18 16.42
C ARG A 128 8.28 0.86 15.61
N LEU A 129 8.96 1.73 14.86
CA LEU A 129 8.28 2.69 13.98
C LEU A 129 7.55 1.96 12.85
N CYS A 130 8.19 0.98 12.19
CA CYS A 130 7.54 0.18 11.16
C CYS A 130 6.28 -0.52 11.70
N TYR A 131 6.42 -1.11 12.89
CA TYR A 131 5.35 -1.78 13.59
C TYR A 131 4.17 -0.82 13.85
N SER A 132 4.40 0.27 14.59
CA SER A 132 3.34 1.19 14.97
C SER A 132 2.75 1.93 13.77
N TRP A 133 3.55 2.23 12.73
CA TRP A 133 3.08 2.84 11.49
C TRP A 133 2.01 1.99 10.80
N ASN A 134 2.21 0.68 10.72
CA ASN A 134 1.24 -0.22 10.08
C ASN A 134 -0.10 -0.22 10.81
N ARG A 135 -0.11 -0.13 12.15
CA ARG A 135 -1.35 -0.12 12.94
C ARG A 135 -2.02 1.25 12.96
N ILE A 136 -1.25 2.34 12.99
CA ILE A 136 -1.76 3.70 13.19
C ILE A 136 -2.08 4.40 11.86
N VAL A 137 -1.22 4.25 10.85
CA VAL A 137 -1.31 5.02 9.60
C VAL A 137 -1.97 4.22 8.47
N CYS A 138 -1.62 2.94 8.33
CA CYS A 138 -2.14 2.09 7.27
C CYS A 138 -3.53 1.54 7.62
N LYS A 139 -4.58 2.31 7.33
CA LYS A 139 -5.99 2.01 7.72
C LYS A 139 -6.46 0.59 7.38
N ASP A 140 -6.06 0.06 6.23
CA ASP A 140 -6.49 -1.27 5.81
C ASP A 140 -5.74 -2.40 6.54
N PHE A 141 -4.59 -2.12 7.18
CA PHE A 141 -3.75 -3.15 7.78
C PHE A 141 -4.50 -3.95 8.85
N VAL A 142 -5.16 -3.28 9.79
CA VAL A 142 -5.89 -3.94 10.89
C VAL A 142 -7.07 -4.75 10.37
N ARG A 143 -7.75 -4.26 9.32
CA ARG A 143 -8.85 -4.98 8.67
C ARG A 143 -8.35 -6.23 7.96
N VAL A 144 -7.27 -6.11 7.20
CA VAL A 144 -6.75 -7.18 6.35
C VAL A 144 -5.97 -8.21 7.16
N PHE A 145 -5.15 -7.80 8.12
CA PHE A 145 -4.31 -8.67 8.95
C PHE A 145 -4.58 -8.49 10.45
N PRO A 146 -5.81 -8.79 10.93
CA PRO A 146 -6.15 -8.68 12.35
C PRO A 146 -5.24 -9.55 13.22
N GLU A 147 -4.80 -10.70 12.71
CA GLU A 147 -3.87 -11.61 13.38
C GLU A 147 -2.49 -10.99 13.67
N LEU A 148 -2.12 -9.91 12.95
CA LEU A 148 -0.86 -9.20 13.12
C LEU A 148 -1.02 -7.93 13.95
N CYS A 149 -2.23 -7.51 14.34
CA CYS A 149 -2.45 -6.19 14.93
C CYS A 149 -1.61 -5.98 16.21
N GLY A 150 -1.60 -6.98 17.11
CA GLY A 150 -0.91 -6.92 18.40
C GLY A 150 -1.30 -5.69 19.24
N LEU A 151 -0.46 -5.32 20.21
CA LEU A 151 -0.69 -4.21 21.13
C LEU A 151 0.34 -3.10 20.90
N LEU A 152 -0.14 -1.85 20.83
CA LEU A 152 0.70 -0.67 20.80
C LEU A 152 1.23 -0.34 22.20
N GLN A 153 2.45 0.17 22.26
CA GLN A 153 3.09 0.60 23.50
C GLN A 153 2.94 2.10 23.72
N GLU A 154 3.14 2.55 24.96
CA GLU A 154 3.19 3.97 25.29
C GLU A 154 4.31 4.68 24.51
N GLY A 155 3.99 5.82 23.90
CA GLY A 155 4.89 6.59 23.03
C GLY A 155 4.88 6.19 21.55
N ASP A 156 4.18 5.13 21.14
CA ASP A 156 4.09 4.72 19.72
C ASP A 156 3.44 5.78 18.82
N TYR A 157 2.39 6.44 19.32
CA TYR A 157 1.71 7.51 18.61
C TYR A 157 2.62 8.73 18.41
N ASP A 158 3.40 9.09 19.43
CA ASP A 158 4.34 10.20 19.36
C ASP A 158 5.50 9.91 18.42
N LEU A 159 5.98 8.66 18.41
CA LEU A 159 7.00 8.19 17.46
C LEU A 159 6.51 8.34 16.00
N VAL A 160 5.31 7.86 15.70
CA VAL A 160 4.70 7.99 14.36
C VAL A 160 4.47 9.45 13.99
N LYS A 161 3.95 10.25 14.92
CA LYS A 161 3.70 11.69 14.71
C LYS A 161 5.00 12.43 14.39
N SER A 162 6.04 12.21 15.18
CA SER A 162 7.36 12.82 15.00
C SER A 162 7.97 12.46 13.64
N TYR A 163 7.88 11.19 13.24
CA TYR A 163 8.36 10.75 11.94
C TYR A 163 7.58 11.37 10.77
N ARG A 164 6.25 11.48 10.90
CA ARG A 164 5.41 12.13 9.89
C ARG A 164 5.75 13.62 9.73
N HIS A 165 6.03 14.32 10.82
CA HIS A 165 6.51 15.70 10.74
C HIS A 165 7.85 15.81 10.00
N LYS A 166 8.80 14.91 10.30
CA LYS A 166 10.09 14.84 9.59
C LYS A 166 9.91 14.59 8.09
N LEU A 167 9.04 13.65 7.71
CA LEU A 167 8.74 13.37 6.30
C LEU A 167 8.17 14.60 5.57
N ASN A 168 7.21 15.30 6.18
CA ASN A 168 6.61 16.49 5.60
C ASN A 168 7.64 17.62 5.42
N ALA A 169 8.55 17.80 6.39
CA ALA A 169 9.64 18.77 6.30
C ALA A 169 10.55 18.48 5.09
N ILE A 170 10.96 17.22 4.92
CA ILE A 170 11.78 16.79 3.77
C ILE A 170 11.07 17.06 2.44
N GLN A 171 9.78 16.77 2.35
CA GLN A 171 8.99 17.01 1.13
C GLN A 171 8.85 18.51 0.82
N SER A 172 8.65 19.34 1.85
CA SER A 172 8.56 20.79 1.69
C SER A 172 9.86 21.42 1.18
N GLN A 173 11.01 20.97 1.68
CA GLN A 173 12.33 21.46 1.23
C GLN A 173 12.63 21.08 -0.23
N ASN A 174 12.23 19.88 -0.65
CA ASN A 174 12.38 19.47 -2.05
C ASN A 174 11.48 20.28 -3.01
N SER A 175 10.38 20.83 -2.50
CA SER A 175 9.44 21.64 -3.28
C SER A 175 9.91 23.10 -3.40
N SER A 176 10.56 23.65 -2.37
CA SER A 176 11.07 25.03 -2.37
C SER A 176 12.37 25.21 -3.17
N ASN A 177 13.10 24.13 -3.44
CA ASN A 177 14.33 24.18 -4.24
C ASN A 177 14.09 24.00 -5.75
N CYS A 178 12.83 23.77 -6.17
CA CYS A 178 12.44 23.69 -7.57
C CYS A 178 11.83 25.02 -8.04
N SER A 179 12.66 26.06 -8.08
CA SER A 179 12.35 27.29 -8.81
C SER A 179 13.54 27.62 -9.69
N THR A 180 13.54 27.09 -10.91
CA THR A 180 13.97 27.70 -12.19
C THR A 180 14.26 26.59 -13.21
N THR A 181 13.23 26.01 -13.80
CA THR A 181 13.26 25.58 -15.21
C THR A 181 11.84 25.73 -15.76
N LYS A 182 11.75 26.29 -16.98
CA LYS A 182 10.50 26.55 -17.71
C LYS A 182 9.66 25.27 -17.85
N PRO A 183 8.32 25.37 -17.96
CA PRO A 183 7.48 24.19 -18.15
C PRO A 183 7.85 23.55 -19.49
N MET A 184 8.46 22.38 -19.42
CA MET A 184 8.64 21.51 -20.57
C MET A 184 7.36 20.68 -20.69
N ASP A 185 6.87 20.60 -21.92
CA ASP A 185 5.59 20.05 -22.34
C ASP A 185 5.20 18.75 -21.62
N ASP A 186 4.02 18.75 -21.02
CA ASP A 186 3.49 17.73 -20.11
C ASP A 186 2.84 16.59 -20.90
N SER A 187 3.58 16.02 -21.86
CA SER A 187 3.13 14.89 -22.67
C SER A 187 3.62 13.54 -22.10
N PHE A 188 3.23 13.22 -20.87
CA PHE A 188 3.18 11.84 -20.38
C PHE A 188 1.87 11.57 -19.62
N TYR A 189 0.77 11.91 -20.28
CA TYR A 189 -0.51 11.26 -20.02
C TYR A 189 -0.44 9.83 -20.58
N PHE A 190 -0.72 8.83 -19.75
CA PHE A 190 -1.14 7.51 -20.23
C PHE A 190 -2.43 7.69 -21.04
N GLY A 191 -2.28 7.87 -22.36
CA GLY A 191 -3.37 7.94 -23.30
C GLY A 191 -3.97 6.56 -23.54
N PHE A 192 -4.96 6.18 -22.74
CA PHE A 192 -6.02 5.32 -23.26
C PHE A 192 -6.86 6.16 -24.22
N ASN A 193 -6.49 6.10 -25.51
CA ASN A 193 -7.29 6.33 -26.72
C ASN A 193 -6.47 7.07 -27.79
N LYS A 194 -6.09 6.35 -28.85
CA LYS A 194 -6.55 6.65 -30.22
C LYS A 194 -6.00 5.64 -31.22
N GLY A 195 -6.94 5.04 -31.94
CA GLY A 195 -6.68 4.25 -33.13
C GLY A 195 -7.96 3.91 -33.87
N ILE A 196 -8.84 4.89 -34.14
CA ILE A 196 -9.82 4.93 -35.25
C ILE A 196 -10.15 6.42 -35.54
N PRO A 197 -10.06 6.92 -36.79
CA PRO A 197 -10.48 8.27 -37.20
C PRO A 197 -12.00 8.35 -37.53
N PRO A 198 -12.56 9.55 -37.75
CA PRO A 198 -13.81 9.98 -37.12
C PRO A 198 -15.08 9.73 -37.93
N SER A 199 -16.19 9.50 -37.24
CA SER A 199 -17.50 9.99 -37.70
C SER A 199 -18.37 10.42 -36.51
N ASN A 200 -18.73 11.69 -36.57
CA ASN A 200 -19.87 12.42 -35.98
C ASN A 200 -20.61 11.85 -34.75
N GLY A 201 -20.58 12.64 -33.68
CA GLY A 201 -21.81 13.02 -32.97
C GLY A 201 -22.10 12.33 -31.64
N LEU A 202 -22.45 13.18 -30.67
CA LEU A 202 -23.21 12.93 -29.43
C LEU A 202 -22.43 12.51 -28.18
N THR A 203 -22.22 13.54 -27.36
CA THR A 203 -21.90 13.56 -25.95
C THR A 203 -22.90 12.75 -25.10
N HIS A 204 -22.41 11.82 -24.28
CA HIS A 204 -23.12 11.38 -23.08
C HIS A 204 -22.16 11.31 -21.88
N ASN A 205 -22.49 12.12 -20.88
CA ASN A 205 -21.84 12.24 -19.58
C ASN A 205 -21.99 10.94 -18.78
N PHE A 206 -20.89 10.43 -18.22
CA PHE A 206 -20.91 9.59 -17.02
C PHE A 206 -19.96 10.20 -15.99
N LEU A 207 -20.52 11.09 -15.18
CA LEU A 207 -19.94 11.55 -13.92
C LEU A 207 -20.10 10.43 -12.89
N ALA A 208 -19.00 10.00 -12.27
CA ALA A 208 -19.02 9.18 -11.05
C ALA A 208 -18.69 10.09 -9.86
N CYS A 209 -19.56 10.01 -8.86
CA CYS A 209 -19.74 10.96 -7.77
C CYS A 209 -18.59 10.97 -6.75
N ASP A 210 -17.98 12.14 -6.57
CA ASP A 210 -17.22 12.48 -5.36
C ASP A 210 -18.19 12.83 -4.23
N SER A 211 -18.16 12.06 -3.14
CA SER A 211 -18.85 12.39 -1.90
C SER A 211 -17.83 12.78 -0.82
N ARG A 212 -17.55 14.08 -0.70
CA ARG A 212 -16.99 14.69 0.51
C ARG A 212 -17.92 15.83 0.95
N PRO A 213 -18.44 15.87 2.18
CA PRO A 213 -19.17 17.03 2.65
C PRO A 213 -18.17 18.13 3.06
N SER A 214 -18.34 19.32 2.48
CA SER A 214 -17.69 20.55 2.91
C SER A 214 -18.46 21.18 4.08
N HIS A 215 -17.75 21.52 5.16
CA HIS A 215 -18.30 22.41 6.20
C HIS A 215 -18.25 23.87 5.73
N LYS A 216 -19.37 24.61 5.88
CA LYS A 216 -19.46 25.89 6.62
C LYS A 216 -20.89 26.51 6.61
N HIS A 217 -21.44 26.63 7.82
CA HIS A 217 -22.14 27.76 8.47
C HIS A 217 -23.59 28.18 8.15
N GLY A 218 -24.32 28.45 9.25
CA GLY A 218 -25.70 28.93 9.40
C GLY A 218 -26.61 27.78 9.86
N GLY A 219 -27.08 27.64 11.10
CA GLY A 219 -27.57 28.61 12.08
C GLY A 219 -29.04 28.24 12.35
N GLU A 220 -29.35 27.82 13.59
CA GLU A 220 -30.69 27.42 14.10
C GLU A 220 -31.20 26.09 13.49
N ILE A 221 -31.30 24.98 14.24
CA ILE A 221 -32.36 24.69 15.21
C ILE A 221 -31.78 23.96 16.43
N ILE A 222 -32.14 24.49 17.59
CA ILE A 222 -31.85 24.05 18.95
C ILE A 222 -32.92 23.02 19.38
N GLU A 223 -32.53 22.09 20.27
CA GLU A 223 -33.40 21.28 21.14
C GLU A 223 -34.32 20.24 20.50
N GLU A 224 -33.83 19.01 20.32
CA GLU A 224 -34.58 17.78 20.67
C GLU A 224 -33.72 16.55 20.41
N MET A 225 -32.81 16.19 21.33
CA MET A 225 -32.31 14.80 21.43
C MET A 225 -31.50 14.46 22.70
N GLN A 226 -31.66 15.24 23.78
CA GLN A 226 -31.11 14.87 25.11
C GLN A 226 -32.13 14.22 26.06
N SER A 227 -33.33 13.86 25.60
CA SER A 227 -34.37 13.24 26.46
C SER A 227 -34.49 11.71 26.38
N SER A 228 -33.69 11.01 25.56
CA SER A 228 -33.86 9.56 25.30
C SER A 228 -33.05 8.60 26.20
N LEU A 229 -32.10 9.10 27.02
CA LEU A 229 -31.20 8.23 27.82
C LEU A 229 -31.48 8.22 29.33
N LYS A 230 -32.67 8.64 29.78
CA LYS A 230 -33.05 8.62 31.21
C LYS A 230 -34.24 7.72 31.57
N ARG A 231 -34.60 6.74 30.74
CA ARG A 231 -35.65 5.75 31.09
C ARG A 231 -35.24 4.32 30.79
N ARG A 232 -34.22 3.81 31.49
CA ARG A 232 -34.08 2.38 31.82
C ARG A 232 -33.32 2.22 33.15
N ARG A 233 -34.01 2.55 34.23
CA ARG A 233 -33.76 2.02 35.59
C ARG A 233 -35.13 1.80 36.23
N CYS A 234 -35.59 0.56 36.11
CA CYS A 234 -36.40 -0.18 37.08
C CYS A 234 -36.03 -1.65 36.85
#